data_AF-A0A917KIH6-F1
#
_entry.id   AF-A0A917KIH6-F1
#
_cell.length_a   1.000
_cell.length_b   1.000
_cell.length_c   1.000
_cell.angle_alpha   90.00
_cell.angle_beta   90.00
_cell.angle_gamma   90.00
#
_symmetry.space_group_name_H-M   'P 1'
#
loop_
_entity.id
_entity.type
_entity.pdbx_description
1 polymer ?
#
loop_
_entity_poly.entity_id
_entity_poly.type
_entity_poly.pdbx_seq_one_letter_code
_entity_poly.pdbx_strand_id
1 'polypeptide(L)'
;MTSELSSQAAAHALESIQIVSSYQGGHALVAHLSWASPSNPSDASLYIRPYLGGGWTAKGAVEPSVAPNSTTTMTAQRHRDAKFGEAKLSLHHSGQTHAYVGPREKQFRLPPIQGPRLDDPSGGHIATITCFDLAGLPMLDRPLSTAGPQVDVVAPAPGEETSRLHVALFSGTDEEAMSARYPFLRSAPVLRFDRMGMEKPLFFGLRARHFPGNPQPGPGVSVMGGWGPGAQEEEAIGLVSVWVGPDEQAASGW
;
A
#
# COMPACT_ATOMS: atom_id res chain seq x y z
N MET A 1 -4.71 -17.02 16.92
CA MET A 1 -5.94 -16.23 17.17
C MET A 1 -6.15 -15.31 15.99
N THR A 2 -6.80 -15.82 14.95
CA THR A 2 -7.26 -15.06 13.79
C THR A 2 -8.50 -14.28 14.23
N SER A 3 -8.34 -12.96 14.34
CA SER A 3 -9.37 -12.05 14.84
C SER A 3 -10.59 -12.07 13.91
N GLU A 4 -11.75 -12.30 14.51
CA GLU A 4 -13.07 -12.09 13.95
C GLU A 4 -13.22 -10.61 13.59
N LEU A 5 -12.85 -10.24 12.38
CA LEU A 5 -13.53 -9.14 11.69
C LEU A 5 -14.89 -9.69 11.26
N SER A 6 -15.82 -9.73 12.22
CA SER A 6 -17.20 -10.12 11.95
C SER A 6 -17.81 -9.15 10.94
N SER A 7 -18.63 -9.71 10.07
CA SER A 7 -19.27 -9.17 8.87
C SER A 7 -20.27 -8.02 9.11
N GLN A 8 -20.03 -7.13 10.08
CA GLN A 8 -20.95 -6.03 10.43
C GLN A 8 -20.24 -4.71 10.79
N ALA A 9 -19.13 -4.38 10.14
CA ALA A 9 -18.80 -2.95 10.00
C ALA A 9 -19.77 -2.37 8.97
N ALA A 10 -20.70 -1.51 9.41
CA ALA A 10 -21.61 -0.82 8.50
C ALA A 10 -20.82 -0.21 7.34
N ALA A 11 -21.09 -0.66 6.12
CA ALA A 11 -20.30 -0.43 4.91
C ALA A 11 -20.20 1.06 4.47
N HIS A 12 -20.76 1.98 5.27
CA HIS A 12 -20.80 3.41 5.01
C HIS A 12 -19.85 4.26 5.87
N ALA A 13 -19.09 3.67 6.81
CA ALA A 13 -18.25 4.44 7.72
C ALA A 13 -16.73 4.35 7.45
N LEU A 14 -16.22 3.31 6.77
CA LEU A 14 -14.76 3.14 6.63
C LEU A 14 -14.14 4.13 5.64
N GLU A 15 -13.32 5.04 6.14
CA GLU A 15 -12.61 6.06 5.36
C GLU A 15 -11.12 5.74 5.18
N SER A 16 -10.52 5.05 6.15
CA SER A 16 -9.09 4.72 6.08
C SER A 16 -8.70 3.48 6.88
N ILE A 17 -7.53 2.93 6.54
CA ILE A 17 -6.87 1.84 7.24
C ILE A 17 -5.48 2.28 7.65
N GLN A 18 -5.08 1.96 8.88
CA GLN A 18 -3.68 1.95 9.27
C GLN A 18 -3.18 0.51 9.30
N ILE A 19 -2.16 0.21 8.48
CA ILE A 19 -1.42 -1.05 8.59
C ILE A 19 -0.39 -0.85 9.70
N VAL A 20 -0.47 -1.71 10.71
CA VAL A 20 0.43 -1.71 11.86
C VAL A 20 1.07 -3.07 12.03
N SER A 21 2.19 -3.15 12.76
CA SER A 21 2.86 -4.41 13.06
C SER A 21 3.32 -4.44 14.50
N SER A 22 3.18 -5.57 15.18
CA SER A 22 3.65 -5.71 16.56
C SER A 22 5.17 -5.52 16.62
N TYR A 23 5.64 -4.66 17.54
CA TYR A 23 7.05 -4.34 17.71
C TYR A 23 7.31 -3.80 19.12
N GLN A 24 8.32 -4.34 19.82
CA GLN A 24 8.76 -3.88 21.15
C GLN A 24 7.62 -3.62 22.17
N GLY A 25 6.63 -4.51 22.22
CA GLY A 25 5.49 -4.40 23.14
C GLY A 25 4.40 -3.41 22.72
N GLY A 26 4.53 -2.77 21.55
CA GLY A 26 3.51 -1.91 20.95
C GLY A 26 3.23 -2.27 19.49
N HIS A 27 2.70 -1.31 18.74
CA HIS A 27 2.42 -1.45 17.30
C HIS A 27 3.12 -0.34 16.52
N ALA A 28 4.08 -0.70 15.66
CA ALA A 28 4.71 0.22 14.73
C ALA A 28 3.77 0.50 13.56
N LEU A 29 3.65 1.77 13.17
CA LEU A 29 2.84 2.22 12.04
C LEU A 29 3.62 1.98 10.73
N VAL A 30 3.07 1.18 9.81
CA VAL A 30 3.73 0.80 8.55
C VAL A 30 3.24 1.64 7.38
N ALA A 31 1.92 1.67 7.16
CA ALA A 31 1.32 2.48 6.10
C ALA A 31 -0.10 2.93 6.45
N HIS A 32 -0.53 4.02 5.81
CA HIS A 32 -1.90 4.53 5.87
C HIS A 32 -2.53 4.46 4.49
N LEU A 33 -3.68 3.80 4.41
CA LEU A 33 -4.50 3.67 3.21
C LEU A 33 -5.73 4.55 3.40
N SER A 34 -6.02 5.39 2.43
CA SER A 34 -7.26 6.18 2.42
C SER A 34 -7.81 6.22 1.02
N TRP A 35 -9.12 6.36 0.90
CA TRP A 35 -9.75 6.52 -0.41
C TRP A 35 -10.08 7.98 -0.69
N ALA A 36 -10.49 8.28 -1.92
CA ALA A 36 -11.09 9.57 -2.24
C ALA A 36 -12.25 9.88 -1.29
N SER A 37 -12.39 11.17 -0.98
CA SER A 37 -13.46 11.67 -0.12
C SER A 37 -14.82 11.24 -0.65
N PRO A 38 -15.79 10.90 0.22
CA PRO A 38 -17.18 10.68 -0.19
C PRO A 38 -17.78 11.87 -0.98
N SER A 39 -17.22 13.08 -0.81
CA SER A 39 -17.61 14.27 -1.59
C SER A 39 -17.17 14.24 -3.07
N ASN A 40 -16.34 13.27 -3.49
CA ASN A 40 -16.08 12.95 -4.89
C ASN A 40 -16.53 11.50 -5.17
N PRO A 41 -17.85 11.26 -5.22
CA PRO A 41 -18.41 9.92 -5.05
C PRO A 41 -18.05 8.94 -6.18
N SER A 42 -17.85 9.44 -7.41
CA SER A 42 -17.47 8.65 -8.58
C SER A 42 -15.99 8.25 -8.62
N ASP A 43 -15.20 8.71 -7.65
CA ASP A 43 -13.78 8.43 -7.58
C ASP A 43 -13.50 7.36 -6.51
N ALA A 44 -13.07 6.18 -6.97
CA ALA A 44 -12.65 5.09 -6.10
C ALA A 44 -11.13 5.08 -5.84
N SER A 45 -10.44 6.21 -6.06
CA SER A 45 -8.98 6.30 -5.90
C SER A 45 -8.53 5.83 -4.52
N LEU A 46 -7.47 5.03 -4.51
CA LEU A 46 -6.75 4.60 -3.32
C LEU A 46 -5.45 5.39 -3.19
N TYR A 47 -5.21 5.91 -1.99
CA TYR A 47 -3.98 6.61 -1.62
C TYR A 47 -3.25 5.81 -0.55
N ILE A 48 -1.97 5.51 -0.81
CA ILE A 48 -1.12 4.75 0.09
C ILE A 48 0.03 5.64 0.54
N ARG A 49 0.13 5.89 1.85
CA ARG A 49 1.18 6.71 2.47
C ARG A 49 2.01 5.82 3.38
N PRO A 50 3.29 5.56 3.08
CA PRO A 50 4.15 4.91 4.05
C PRO A 50 4.36 5.83 5.26
N TYR A 51 4.40 5.25 6.45
CA TYR A 51 4.90 5.97 7.62
C TYR A 51 6.42 6.09 7.55
N LEU A 52 6.94 7.13 8.20
CA LEU A 52 8.36 7.46 8.18
C LEU A 52 8.84 7.91 9.55
N GLY A 53 10.08 7.56 9.87
CA GLY A 53 10.79 8.03 11.06
C GLY A 53 11.27 9.47 10.93
N GLY A 54 11.73 10.03 12.06
CA GLY A 54 12.24 11.40 12.12
C GLY A 54 13.46 11.60 11.20
N GLY A 55 13.43 12.66 10.38
CA GLY A 55 14.53 13.02 9.46
C GLY A 55 14.67 12.11 8.24
N TRP A 56 13.72 11.20 7.99
CA TRP A 56 13.78 10.32 6.83
C TRP A 56 13.57 11.08 5.51
N THR A 57 14.16 10.52 4.45
CA THR A 57 14.04 11.02 3.08
C THR A 57 12.95 10.24 2.35
N ALA A 58 12.11 10.94 1.60
CA ALA A 58 11.26 10.34 0.57
C ALA A 58 12.03 10.21 -0.75
N LYS A 59 11.95 9.06 -1.39
CA LYS A 59 12.44 8.79 -2.74
C LYS A 59 11.30 8.22 -3.56
N GLY A 60 11.35 8.40 -4.88
CA GLY A 60 10.39 7.74 -5.75
C GLY A 60 10.82 7.79 -7.19
N ALA A 61 10.35 6.82 -7.94
CA ALA A 61 10.72 6.61 -9.33
C ALA A 61 9.55 6.02 -10.11
N VAL A 62 9.60 6.20 -11.43
CA VAL A 62 8.60 5.71 -12.37
C VAL A 62 9.33 5.04 -13.52
N GLU A 63 8.92 3.82 -13.86
CA GLU A 63 9.37 3.09 -15.03
C GLU A 63 8.12 2.73 -15.85
N PRO A 64 7.93 3.32 -17.04
CA PRO A 64 6.74 3.08 -17.84
C PRO A 64 6.53 1.62 -18.23
N SER A 65 7.60 0.81 -18.31
CA SER A 65 7.51 -0.59 -18.73
C SER A 65 8.65 -1.43 -18.16
N VAL A 66 8.34 -2.24 -17.15
CA VAL A 66 9.21 -3.26 -16.58
C VAL A 66 8.83 -4.62 -17.15
N ALA A 67 9.75 -5.30 -17.81
CA ALA A 67 9.51 -6.66 -18.31
C ALA A 67 9.40 -7.67 -17.15
N PRO A 68 8.60 -8.74 -17.29
CA PRO A 68 8.55 -9.81 -16.30
C PRO A 68 9.95 -10.36 -16.00
N ASN A 69 10.20 -10.69 -14.73
CA ASN A 69 11.46 -11.27 -14.26
C ASN A 69 12.72 -10.47 -14.60
N SER A 70 12.57 -9.17 -14.91
CA SER A 70 13.70 -8.29 -15.20
C SER A 70 14.19 -7.57 -13.95
N THR A 71 15.47 -7.21 -13.95
CA THR A 71 16.04 -6.24 -13.01
C THR A 71 16.25 -4.93 -13.76
N THR A 72 15.75 -3.83 -13.21
CA THR A 72 15.85 -2.49 -13.81
C THR A 72 16.41 -1.51 -12.80
N THR A 73 17.32 -0.65 -13.24
CA THR A 73 17.81 0.49 -12.44
C THR A 73 17.04 1.74 -12.82
N MET A 74 16.52 2.46 -11.83
CA MET A 74 15.69 3.64 -12.03
C MET A 74 16.34 4.85 -11.36
N THR A 75 16.23 6.02 -12.00
CA THR A 75 16.63 7.29 -11.36
C THR A 75 15.50 7.77 -10.45
N ALA A 76 15.79 7.89 -9.15
CA ALA A 76 14.81 8.35 -8.18
C ALA A 76 14.88 9.87 -7.96
N GLN A 77 13.71 10.53 -7.97
CA GLN A 77 13.58 11.85 -7.37
C GLN A 77 13.60 11.71 -5.85
N ARG A 78 14.09 12.75 -5.18
CA ARG A 78 14.42 12.71 -3.77
C ARG A 78 13.96 13.98 -3.04
N HIS A 79 13.43 13.81 -1.83
CA HIS A 79 13.03 14.88 -0.92
C HIS A 79 13.47 14.55 0.51
N ARG A 80 14.33 15.40 1.08
CA ARG A 80 14.90 15.22 2.43
C ARG A 80 13.92 15.69 3.51
N ASP A 81 14.10 15.17 4.72
CA ASP A 81 13.35 15.58 5.91
C ASP A 81 11.83 15.53 5.75
N ALA A 82 11.39 14.56 4.94
CA ALA A 82 10.01 14.40 4.52
C ALA A 82 9.09 14.28 5.73
N LYS A 83 7.86 14.79 5.59
CA LYS A 83 6.79 14.65 6.58
C LYS A 83 5.80 13.59 6.15
N PHE A 84 5.11 13.01 7.14
CA PHE A 84 4.08 12.02 6.85
C PHE A 84 3.04 12.59 5.87
N GLY A 85 2.76 11.84 4.81
CA GLY A 85 1.83 12.22 3.74
C GLY A 85 2.44 12.95 2.54
N GLU A 86 3.70 13.37 2.61
CA GLU A 86 4.44 13.91 1.46
C GLU A 86 4.92 12.82 0.50
N ALA A 87 5.27 11.64 1.03
CA ALA A 87 5.44 10.43 0.23
C ALA A 87 4.09 9.73 0.08
N LYS A 88 3.63 9.54 -1.17
CA LYS A 88 2.31 8.92 -1.42
C LYS A 88 2.20 8.29 -2.79
N LEU A 89 1.75 7.05 -2.87
CA LEU A 89 1.26 6.43 -4.10
C LEU A 89 -0.23 6.72 -4.26
N SER A 90 -0.65 7.15 -5.45
CA SER A 90 -2.05 7.42 -5.79
C SER A 90 -2.46 6.51 -6.94
N LEU A 91 -3.37 5.59 -6.66
CA LEU A 91 -3.99 4.68 -7.62
C LEU A 91 -5.39 5.20 -7.93
N HIS A 92 -5.59 5.74 -9.13
CA HIS A 92 -6.89 6.29 -9.50
C HIS A 92 -7.83 5.21 -10.02
N HIS A 93 -9.13 5.41 -9.81
CA HIS A 93 -10.16 4.50 -10.34
C HIS A 93 -10.02 4.22 -11.84
N SER A 94 -9.62 5.24 -12.60
CA SER A 94 -9.36 5.17 -14.04
C SER A 94 -8.16 4.31 -14.44
N GLY A 95 -7.38 3.82 -13.48
CA GLY A 95 -6.11 3.10 -13.71
C GLY A 95 -4.90 4.02 -13.83
N GLN A 96 -5.09 5.35 -13.85
CA GLN A 96 -3.96 6.28 -13.76
C GLN A 96 -3.26 6.07 -12.40
N THR A 97 -1.95 5.90 -12.41
CA THR A 97 -1.15 5.75 -11.19
C THR A 97 -0.04 6.79 -11.18
N HIS A 98 0.19 7.45 -10.06
CA HIS A 98 1.36 8.33 -9.88
C HIS A 98 1.76 8.42 -8.41
N ALA A 99 2.94 8.97 -8.15
CA ALA A 99 3.42 9.22 -6.80
C ALA A 99 3.71 10.71 -6.54
N TYR A 100 3.71 11.06 -5.26
CA TYR A 100 4.33 12.27 -4.74
C TYR A 100 5.55 11.90 -3.90
N VAL A 101 6.59 12.72 -4.02
CA VAL A 101 7.86 12.63 -3.26
C VAL A 101 8.17 14.00 -2.65
N GLY A 102 7.24 14.52 -1.84
CA GLY A 102 7.31 15.85 -1.25
C GLY A 102 5.93 16.48 -1.06
N PRO A 103 5.86 17.77 -0.69
CA PRO A 103 4.61 18.52 -0.61
C PRO A 103 3.74 18.38 -1.87
N ARG A 104 2.43 18.62 -1.73
CA ARG A 104 1.45 18.47 -2.83
C ARG A 104 1.55 19.60 -3.87
N GLU A 105 2.68 19.65 -4.56
CA GLU A 105 3.01 20.61 -5.61
C GLU A 105 3.44 19.86 -6.87
N LYS A 106 3.28 20.51 -8.03
CA LYS A 106 3.53 19.87 -9.33
C LYS A 106 4.94 19.31 -9.48
N GLN A 107 5.95 19.98 -8.90
CA GLN A 107 7.35 19.57 -8.97
C GLN A 107 7.69 18.30 -8.17
N PHE A 108 6.87 17.94 -7.19
CA PHE A 108 7.04 16.72 -6.39
C PHE A 108 6.17 15.57 -6.89
N ARG A 109 5.33 15.81 -7.91
CA ARG A 109 4.50 14.79 -8.55
C ARG A 109 5.31 14.10 -9.64
N LEU A 110 5.52 12.81 -9.51
CA LEU A 110 6.14 12.01 -10.56
C LEU A 110 5.21 11.85 -11.77
N PRO A 111 5.75 11.61 -12.98
CA PRO A 111 4.95 11.32 -14.16
C PRO A 111 3.96 10.18 -13.89
N PRO A 112 2.70 10.29 -14.33
CA PRO A 112 1.76 9.20 -14.20
C PRO A 112 2.07 8.08 -15.20
N ILE A 113 1.66 6.86 -14.86
CA ILE A 113 1.49 5.75 -15.79
C ILE A 113 0.00 5.41 -15.90
N GLN A 114 -0.36 4.67 -16.94
CA GLN A 114 -1.72 4.20 -17.14
C GLN A 114 -1.74 2.67 -17.06
N GLY A 115 -2.43 2.14 -16.06
CA GLY A 115 -2.72 0.72 -15.91
C GLY A 115 -4.20 0.41 -16.13
N PRO A 116 -4.60 -0.84 -15.85
CA PRO A 116 -6.01 -1.23 -15.77
C PRO A 116 -6.78 -0.45 -14.70
N ARG A 117 -8.09 -0.28 -14.91
CA ARG A 117 -8.98 0.36 -13.93
C ARG A 117 -9.10 -0.48 -12.66
N LEU A 118 -9.35 0.16 -11.53
CA LEU A 118 -9.50 -0.56 -10.25
C LEU A 118 -10.77 -1.41 -10.18
N ASP A 119 -11.76 -1.14 -11.03
CA ASP A 119 -13.08 -1.77 -11.02
C ASP A 119 -13.21 -3.03 -11.89
N ASP A 120 -12.09 -3.64 -12.31
CA ASP A 120 -12.12 -4.93 -13.00
C ASP A 120 -12.86 -6.00 -12.17
N PRO A 121 -13.85 -6.71 -12.75
CA PRO A 121 -14.63 -7.70 -12.01
C PRO A 121 -13.79 -8.84 -11.42
N SER A 122 -12.83 -9.37 -12.18
CA SER A 122 -12.00 -10.51 -11.74
C SER A 122 -11.08 -10.15 -10.58
N GLY A 123 -10.81 -8.84 -10.44
CA GLY A 123 -9.89 -8.26 -9.49
C GLY A 123 -8.45 -8.74 -9.65
N GLY A 124 -7.56 -8.11 -8.89
CA GLY A 124 -6.13 -8.44 -8.95
C GLY A 124 -5.27 -7.57 -8.06
N HIS A 125 -3.98 -7.85 -8.10
CA HIS A 125 -2.97 -7.21 -7.28
C HIS A 125 -2.70 -5.78 -7.81
N ILE A 126 -2.85 -4.77 -6.95
CA ILE A 126 -2.76 -3.36 -7.35
C ILE A 126 -1.55 -2.63 -6.77
N ALA A 127 -1.04 -3.11 -5.63
CA ALA A 127 0.14 -2.55 -4.98
C ALA A 127 0.74 -3.51 -3.95
N THR A 128 2.02 -3.34 -3.67
CA THR A 128 2.74 -3.97 -2.57
C THR A 128 3.36 -2.92 -1.68
N ILE A 129 3.21 -3.09 -0.37
CA ILE A 129 3.91 -2.34 0.67
C ILE A 129 4.96 -3.28 1.26
N THR A 130 6.23 -2.87 1.26
CA THR A 130 7.34 -3.62 1.86
C THR A 130 7.97 -2.79 2.96
N CYS A 131 7.98 -3.32 4.19
CA CYS A 131 8.70 -2.76 5.31
C CYS A 131 9.96 -3.61 5.55
N PHE A 132 11.13 -2.98 5.51
CA PHE A 132 12.43 -3.66 5.63
C PHE A 132 12.88 -3.84 7.08
N ASP A 133 12.54 -2.88 7.93
CA ASP A 133 12.71 -2.94 9.38
C ASP A 133 11.64 -2.05 10.02
N LEU A 134 11.13 -2.45 11.17
CA LEU A 134 10.16 -1.70 11.96
C LEU A 134 10.84 -0.63 12.84
N ALA A 135 12.17 -0.71 13.01
CA ALA A 135 12.93 0.26 13.79
C ALA A 135 12.79 1.68 13.24
N GLY A 136 12.60 2.65 14.14
CA GLY A 136 12.50 4.07 13.80
C GLY A 136 11.15 4.50 13.20
N LEU A 137 10.23 3.58 12.93
CA LEU A 137 8.85 3.93 12.60
C LEU A 137 8.11 4.49 13.82
N PRO A 138 7.14 5.40 13.63
CA PRO A 138 6.33 5.90 14.72
C PRO A 138 5.48 4.76 15.31
N MET A 139 5.34 4.76 16.63
CA MET A 139 4.51 3.81 17.36
C MET A 139 3.09 4.35 17.50
N LEU A 140 2.11 3.46 17.42
CA LEU A 140 0.72 3.78 17.73
C LEU A 140 0.60 4.11 19.23
N ASP A 141 0.12 5.30 19.54
CA ASP A 141 0.01 5.88 20.89
C ASP A 141 -1.39 5.68 21.53
N ARG A 142 -2.24 4.91 20.86
CA ARG A 142 -3.61 4.61 21.26
C ARG A 142 -3.91 3.11 21.12
N PRO A 143 -4.98 2.61 21.74
CA PRO A 143 -5.48 1.26 21.47
C PRO A 143 -5.81 1.06 19.98
N LEU A 144 -5.75 -0.20 19.54
CA LEU A 144 -6.17 -0.60 18.20
C LEU A 144 -7.64 -0.23 17.98
N SER A 145 -7.92 0.37 16.84
CA SER A 145 -9.27 0.63 16.36
C SER A 145 -9.71 -0.52 15.45
N THR A 146 -10.82 -1.16 15.78
CA THR A 146 -11.42 -2.25 14.97
C THR A 146 -12.71 -1.83 14.28
N ALA A 147 -13.12 -0.56 14.44
CA ALA A 147 -14.34 -0.01 13.88
C ALA A 147 -14.07 1.30 13.12
N GLY A 148 -14.93 1.62 12.15
CA GLY A 148 -14.81 2.85 11.35
C GLY A 148 -14.91 4.14 12.18
N PRO A 149 -14.46 5.29 11.64
CA PRO A 149 -14.07 5.46 10.24
C PRO A 149 -12.62 5.08 9.90
N GLN A 150 -11.81 4.78 10.91
CA GLN A 150 -10.43 4.34 10.74
C GLN A 150 -10.22 3.02 11.46
N VAL A 151 -9.74 2.01 10.73
CA VAL A 151 -9.45 0.67 11.28
C VAL A 151 -7.96 0.39 11.22
N ASP A 152 -7.45 -0.28 12.25
CA ASP A 152 -6.07 -0.75 12.31
C ASP A 152 -6.02 -2.22 11.92
N VAL A 153 -5.21 -2.54 10.91
CA VAL A 153 -4.95 -3.91 10.47
C VAL A 153 -3.56 -4.31 10.94
N VAL A 154 -3.49 -5.33 11.79
CA VAL A 154 -2.22 -5.87 12.27
C VAL A 154 -1.64 -6.84 11.24
N ALA A 155 -0.56 -6.43 10.61
CA ALA A 155 0.27 -7.29 9.78
C ALA A 155 1.18 -8.15 10.68
N PRO A 156 1.22 -9.48 10.51
CA PRO A 156 1.99 -10.35 11.38
C PRO A 156 3.50 -10.18 11.12
N ALA A 157 4.24 -9.77 12.16
CA ALA A 157 5.70 -9.82 12.22
C ALA A 157 6.09 -10.44 13.57
N PRO A 158 6.56 -11.71 13.63
CA PRO A 158 6.80 -12.43 14.88
C PRO A 158 8.01 -11.95 15.71
N GLY A 159 8.37 -10.66 15.66
CA GLY A 159 9.45 -10.08 16.44
C GLY A 159 10.77 -9.97 15.67
N GLU A 160 11.88 -10.05 16.40
CA GLU A 160 13.25 -9.73 15.94
C GLU A 160 13.76 -10.63 14.80
N GLU A 161 13.12 -11.79 14.57
CA GLU A 161 13.44 -12.68 13.45
C GLU A 161 12.78 -12.28 12.13
N THR A 162 12.12 -11.11 12.06
CA THR A 162 11.48 -10.63 10.83
C THR A 162 12.44 -9.80 9.99
N SER A 163 12.91 -10.36 8.87
CA SER A 163 13.81 -9.66 7.94
C SER A 163 13.10 -8.59 7.10
N ARG A 164 11.82 -8.82 6.78
CA ARG A 164 10.93 -7.87 6.09
C ARG A 164 9.48 -8.31 6.19
N LEU A 165 8.58 -7.34 6.08
CA LEU A 165 7.13 -7.52 6.01
C LEU A 165 6.62 -7.05 4.65
N HIS A 166 5.81 -7.86 3.97
CA HIS A 166 5.12 -7.50 2.74
C HIS A 166 3.61 -7.47 2.99
N VAL A 167 2.94 -6.43 2.50
CA VAL A 167 1.48 -6.36 2.38
C VAL A 167 1.11 -6.15 0.93
N ALA A 168 0.52 -7.17 0.31
CA ALA A 168 -0.04 -7.09 -1.03
C ALA A 168 -1.52 -6.68 -0.95
N LEU A 169 -1.90 -5.73 -1.80
CA LEU A 169 -3.24 -5.16 -1.88
C LEU A 169 -3.93 -5.60 -3.16
N PHE A 170 -5.17 -6.04 -3.04
CA PHE A 170 -5.98 -6.54 -4.15
C PHE A 170 -7.25 -5.70 -4.26
N SER A 171 -7.76 -5.51 -5.48
CA SER A 171 -9.05 -4.85 -5.69
C SER A 171 -9.82 -5.48 -6.84
N GLY A 172 -11.16 -5.39 -6.81
CA GLY A 172 -12.07 -5.84 -7.87
C GLY A 172 -13.54 -5.60 -7.48
N THR A 173 -14.47 -5.85 -8.41
CA THR A 173 -15.91 -5.60 -8.19
C THR A 173 -16.77 -6.86 -8.01
N ASP A 174 -16.17 -8.05 -8.13
CA ASP A 174 -16.81 -9.33 -7.87
C ASP A 174 -16.01 -10.13 -6.83
N GLU A 175 -16.50 -10.17 -5.59
CA GLU A 175 -15.84 -10.84 -4.47
C GLU A 175 -15.67 -12.35 -4.69
N GLU A 176 -16.62 -12.99 -5.38
CA GLU A 176 -16.57 -14.43 -5.68
C GLU A 176 -15.50 -14.71 -6.72
N ALA A 177 -15.46 -13.92 -7.80
CA ALA A 177 -14.43 -14.03 -8.84
C ALA A 177 -13.02 -13.78 -8.25
N MET A 178 -12.87 -12.74 -7.42
CA MET A 178 -11.62 -12.46 -6.70
C MET A 178 -11.20 -13.64 -5.82
N SER A 179 -12.14 -14.20 -5.06
CA SER A 179 -11.88 -15.34 -4.15
C SER A 179 -11.65 -16.66 -4.88
N ALA A 180 -12.12 -16.78 -6.13
CA ALA A 180 -11.80 -17.90 -7.02
C ALA A 180 -10.37 -17.78 -7.57
N ARG A 181 -9.97 -16.57 -8.00
CA ARG A 181 -8.62 -16.28 -8.51
C ARG A 181 -7.57 -16.31 -7.39
N TYR A 182 -7.92 -15.84 -6.20
CA TYR A 182 -7.05 -15.75 -5.04
C TYR A 182 -7.66 -16.47 -3.82
N PRO A 183 -7.52 -17.80 -3.71
CA PRO A 183 -8.20 -18.60 -2.68
C PRO A 183 -7.94 -18.18 -1.23
N PHE A 184 -6.81 -17.49 -0.96
CA PHE A 184 -6.53 -16.97 0.38
C PHE A 184 -7.52 -15.87 0.82
N LEU A 185 -8.18 -15.19 -0.12
CA LEU A 185 -9.18 -14.16 0.19
C LEU A 185 -10.44 -14.74 0.85
N ARG A 186 -10.68 -16.06 0.71
CA ARG A 186 -11.80 -16.74 1.40
C ARG A 186 -11.64 -16.77 2.92
N SER A 187 -10.43 -16.57 3.43
CA SER A 187 -10.12 -16.57 4.86
C SER A 187 -9.37 -15.31 5.31
N ALA A 188 -9.12 -14.37 4.40
CA ALA A 188 -8.50 -13.09 4.69
C ALA A 188 -9.56 -11.98 4.77
N PRO A 189 -9.29 -10.88 5.48
CA PRO A 189 -10.19 -9.73 5.47
C PRO A 189 -10.34 -9.16 4.05
N VAL A 190 -11.58 -9.10 3.57
CA VAL A 190 -11.98 -8.39 2.35
C VAL A 190 -12.90 -7.25 2.77
N LEU A 191 -12.55 -6.04 2.35
CA LEU A 191 -13.29 -4.83 2.67
C LEU A 191 -14.18 -4.45 1.50
N ARG A 192 -15.45 -4.22 1.79
CA ARG A 192 -16.43 -3.77 0.81
C ARG A 192 -16.64 -2.26 0.92
N PHE A 193 -16.56 -1.57 -0.22
CA PHE A 193 -16.81 -0.14 -0.33
C PHE A 193 -17.95 0.12 -1.31
N ASP A 194 -19.07 0.60 -0.78
CA ASP A 194 -20.22 1.05 -1.57
C ASP A 194 -20.07 2.56 -1.84
N ARG A 195 -19.74 2.91 -3.09
CA ARG A 195 -19.49 4.30 -3.52
C ARG A 195 -20.65 4.81 -4.38
N MET A 196 -21.16 5.99 -4.09
CA MET A 196 -22.20 6.61 -4.93
C MET A 196 -21.66 6.84 -6.35
N GLY A 197 -22.41 6.44 -7.38
CA GLY A 197 -21.99 6.60 -8.78
C GLY A 197 -21.10 5.47 -9.33
N MET A 198 -20.76 4.47 -8.53
CA MET A 198 -20.29 3.18 -9.04
C MET A 198 -21.48 2.22 -9.18
N GLU A 199 -21.52 1.45 -10.27
CA GLU A 199 -22.57 0.44 -10.50
C GLU A 199 -22.47 -0.73 -9.51
N LYS A 200 -21.24 -1.09 -9.12
CA LYS A 200 -20.92 -2.21 -8.23
C LYS A 200 -20.04 -1.74 -7.07
N PRO A 201 -20.13 -2.40 -5.90
CA PRO A 201 -19.18 -2.15 -4.81
C PRO A 201 -17.76 -2.48 -5.25
N LEU A 202 -16.79 -1.77 -4.67
CA LEU A 202 -15.38 -2.10 -4.81
C LEU A 202 -14.93 -2.92 -3.60
N PHE A 203 -14.35 -4.08 -3.85
CA PHE A 203 -13.76 -4.92 -2.83
C PHE A 203 -12.26 -4.68 -2.76
N PHE A 204 -11.70 -4.66 -1.55
CA PHE A 204 -10.25 -4.61 -1.32
C PHE A 204 -9.82 -5.74 -0.40
N GLY A 205 -8.95 -6.60 -0.92
CA GLY A 205 -8.31 -7.67 -0.17
C GLY A 205 -6.90 -7.27 0.26
N LEU A 206 -6.46 -7.79 1.40
CA LEU A 206 -5.06 -7.67 1.82
C LEU A 206 -4.45 -9.03 2.10
N ARG A 207 -3.16 -9.17 1.78
CA ARG A 207 -2.35 -10.31 2.19
C ARG A 207 -1.07 -9.82 2.82
N ALA A 208 -0.89 -10.12 4.10
CA ALA A 208 0.35 -9.84 4.78
C ALA A 208 1.21 -11.11 4.87
N ARG A 209 2.51 -10.96 4.66
CA ARG A 209 3.52 -12.01 4.79
C ARG A 209 4.77 -11.42 5.42
N HIS A 210 5.31 -12.06 6.45
CA HIS A 210 6.66 -11.79 6.91
C HIS A 210 7.64 -12.79 6.31
N PHE A 211 8.90 -12.39 6.26
CA PHE A 211 10.01 -13.23 5.87
C PHE A 211 10.93 -13.38 7.07
N PRO A 212 11.27 -14.61 7.48
CA PRO A 212 12.22 -14.80 8.57
C PRO A 212 13.62 -14.36 8.15
N GLY A 213 14.48 -14.07 9.12
CA GLY A 213 15.90 -13.77 8.94
C GLY A 213 16.32 -12.45 9.59
N ASN A 214 17.58 -12.08 9.38
CA ASN A 214 18.11 -10.82 9.93
C ASN A 214 17.42 -9.62 9.29
N PRO A 215 17.13 -8.56 10.07
CA PRO A 215 16.68 -7.27 9.54
C PRO A 215 17.62 -6.80 8.42
N GLN A 216 17.03 -6.26 7.34
CA GLN A 216 17.84 -5.67 6.27
C GLN A 216 18.52 -4.38 6.77
N PRO A 217 19.74 -4.06 6.30
CA PRO A 217 20.39 -2.82 6.65
C PRO A 217 19.57 -1.63 6.12
N GLY A 218 19.23 -0.72 7.03
CA GLY A 218 18.47 0.50 6.74
C GLY A 218 16.96 0.33 6.94
N PRO A 219 16.35 0.97 7.96
CA PRO A 219 14.91 0.95 8.10
C PRO A 219 14.22 1.69 6.95
N GLY A 220 13.00 1.28 6.65
CA GLY A 220 12.23 1.96 5.61
C GLY A 220 11.03 1.19 5.13
N VAL A 221 10.16 1.92 4.44
CA VAL A 221 8.94 1.41 3.84
C VAL A 221 8.92 1.79 2.36
N SER A 222 8.82 0.79 1.50
CA SER A 222 8.58 0.93 0.07
C SER A 222 7.12 0.65 -0.25
N VAL A 223 6.55 1.42 -1.15
CA VAL A 223 5.25 1.18 -1.77
C VAL A 223 5.46 1.15 -3.27
N MET A 224 5.08 0.04 -3.90
CA MET A 224 5.13 -0.15 -5.33
C MET A 224 3.73 -0.45 -5.85
N GLY A 225 3.37 0.10 -7.00
CA GLY A 225 2.12 -0.21 -7.68
C GLY A 225 2.16 0.25 -9.13
N GLY A 226 1.00 0.21 -9.79
CA GLY A 226 0.89 0.59 -11.20
C GLY A 226 0.32 -0.48 -12.11
N TRP A 227 0.31 -1.74 -11.66
CA TRP A 227 -0.07 -2.87 -12.51
C TRP A 227 -1.56 -3.20 -12.54
N GLY A 228 -2.39 -2.69 -11.62
CA GLY A 228 -3.85 -2.82 -11.69
C GLY A 228 -4.39 -4.27 -11.63
N PRO A 229 -5.70 -4.46 -11.44
CA PRO A 229 -6.27 -5.79 -11.22
C PRO A 229 -6.23 -6.74 -12.44
N GLY A 230 -6.13 -6.18 -13.65
CA GLY A 230 -6.11 -6.95 -14.91
C GLY A 230 -4.74 -7.43 -15.37
N ALA A 231 -3.64 -6.99 -14.75
CA ALA A 231 -2.30 -7.38 -15.19
C ALA A 231 -2.05 -8.88 -15.09
N GLN A 232 -1.41 -9.42 -16.13
CA GLN A 232 -0.91 -10.80 -16.15
C GLN A 232 0.55 -10.85 -15.71
N GLU A 233 1.01 -12.01 -15.21
CA GLU A 233 2.37 -12.18 -14.71
C GLU A 233 3.42 -12.06 -15.83
N GLU A 234 3.03 -12.36 -17.06
CA GLU A 234 3.87 -12.36 -18.26
C GLU A 234 3.86 -11.02 -19.03
N GLU A 235 3.10 -10.03 -18.58
CA GLU A 235 3.00 -8.74 -19.24
C GLU A 235 4.03 -7.75 -18.68
N ALA A 236 4.57 -6.92 -19.56
CA ALA A 236 5.34 -5.77 -19.12
C ALA A 236 4.39 -4.75 -18.46
N ILE A 237 4.75 -4.28 -17.27
CA ILE A 237 3.90 -3.40 -16.46
C ILE A 237 4.58 -2.06 -16.21
N GLY A 238 3.78 -1.00 -16.15
CA GLY A 238 4.24 0.25 -15.57
C GLY A 238 4.44 0.11 -14.07
N LEU A 239 5.56 0.63 -13.57
CA LEU A 239 5.92 0.61 -12.16
C LEU A 239 6.06 2.03 -11.63
N VAL A 240 5.31 2.34 -10.57
CA VAL A 240 5.52 3.53 -9.74
C VAL A 240 5.91 3.08 -8.35
N SER A 241 7.02 3.63 -7.85
CA SER A 241 7.52 3.33 -6.52
C SER A 241 7.73 4.61 -5.72
N VAL A 242 7.41 4.52 -4.43
CA VAL A 242 7.75 5.50 -3.39
C VAL A 242 8.41 4.74 -2.27
N TRP A 243 9.49 5.29 -1.71
CA TRP A 243 10.21 4.71 -0.58
C TRP A 243 10.53 5.81 0.42
N VAL A 244 10.45 5.47 1.70
CA VAL A 244 10.89 6.34 2.80
C VAL A 244 11.86 5.57 3.69
N GLY A 245 12.93 6.24 4.10
CA GLY A 245 13.97 5.67 4.96
C GLY A 245 15.05 6.71 5.25
N PRO A 246 16.06 6.38 6.07
CA PRO A 246 17.18 7.26 6.36
C PRO A 246 17.88 7.77 5.10
N ASP A 247 18.45 8.96 5.20
CA ASP A 247 19.37 9.48 4.19
C ASP A 247 20.73 8.80 4.29
N GLU A 248 20.80 7.55 3.88
CA GLU A 248 22.10 6.96 3.59
C GLU A 248 22.59 7.53 2.25
N GLN A 249 23.78 8.14 2.24
CA GLN A 249 24.54 8.33 1.00
C GLN A 249 24.53 6.99 0.28
N ALA A 250 24.00 6.96 -0.94
CA ALA A 250 23.79 5.76 -1.73
C ALA A 250 24.92 4.75 -1.53
N ALA A 251 24.69 3.73 -0.70
CA ALA A 251 25.33 2.45 -0.92
C ALA A 251 24.75 1.98 -2.26
N SER A 252 25.58 2.16 -3.29
CA SER A 252 25.41 1.69 -4.65
C SER A 252 24.80 0.28 -4.70
N GLY A 253 23.68 0.14 -5.41
CA GLY A 253 23.11 -1.15 -5.81
C GLY A 253 22.01 -1.65 -4.89
N TRP A 254 20.77 -1.45 -5.32
CA TRP A 254 19.64 -2.33 -5.03
C TRP A 254 19.16 -2.89 -6.35
#